data_AF-A0A2G5LJG0-F1
#
_entry.id   AF-A0A2G5LJG0-F1
#
_cell.length_a   1.000
_cell.length_b   1.000
_cell.length_c   1.000
_cell.angle_alpha   90.00
_cell.angle_beta   90.00
_cell.angle_gamma   90.00
#
_symmetry.space_group_name_H-M   'P 1'
#
loop_
_entity.id
_entity.type
_entity.pdbx_description
1 polymer ?
#
loop_
_entity_poly.entity_id
_entity_poly.type
_entity_poly.pdbx_seq_one_letter_code
_entity_poly.pdbx_strand_id
1 'polypeptide(L)' 'MKPTAEKSPKIKMEDRLIQITAELVQADEDGCAALKLGDSIILIELDGPLSQKSGFVELSATAIQIYPTHI' A
#
# COMPACT_ATOMS: atom_id res chain seq x y z
N MET A 1 21.35 10.09 10.15
CA MET A 1 20.70 8.76 10.11
C MET A 1 19.93 8.67 8.80
N LYS A 2 20.22 7.70 7.93
CA LYS A 2 19.31 7.40 6.80
C LYS A 2 18.12 6.66 7.39
N PRO A 3 16.86 7.00 7.07
CA PRO A 3 15.75 6.13 7.42
C PRO A 3 16.01 4.81 6.70
N THR A 4 16.21 3.74 7.46
CA THR A 4 16.17 2.40 6.91
C THR A 4 14.71 2.22 6.52
N ALA A 5 14.38 2.53 5.26
CA ALA A 5 13.06 2.22 4.71
C ALA A 5 12.86 0.72 4.94
N GLU A 6 12.01 0.37 5.90
CA GLU A 6 11.73 -1.02 6.21
C GLU A 6 11.10 -1.64 4.95
N LYS A 7 11.90 -2.37 4.17
CA LYS A 7 11.48 -3.00 2.90
C LYS A 7 10.67 -4.27 3.12
N SER A 8 9.96 -4.37 4.24
CA SER A 8 9.25 -5.57 4.66
C SER A 8 7.76 -5.27 4.65
N PRO A 9 6.98 -6.00 3.82
CA PRO A 9 5.53 -5.85 3.76
C PRO A 9 4.92 -5.95 5.15
N LYS A 10 4.14 -4.96 5.57
CA LYS A 10 3.47 -4.96 6.88
C LYS A 10 2.18 -4.14 6.86
N ILE A 11 1.26 -4.53 7.74
CA ILE A 11 0.09 -3.72 8.10
C ILE A 11 0.16 -3.48 9.60
N LYS A 12 0.01 -2.22 10.02
CA LYS A 12 -0.10 -1.82 11.43
C LYS A 12 -1.37 -1.01 11.61
N MET A 13 -2.01 -1.15 12.77
CA MET A 13 -3.06 -0.24 13.21
C MET A 13 -2.49 0.63 14.32
N GLU A 14 -2.48 1.94 14.10
CA GLU A 14 -2.15 2.95 15.10
C GLU A 14 -3.33 3.92 15.21
N ASP A 15 -3.90 4.04 16.40
CA ASP A 15 -5.13 4.77 16.68
C ASP A 15 -6.32 4.36 15.78
N ARG A 16 -6.65 5.20 14.80
CA ARG A 16 -7.74 5.02 13.81
C ARG A 16 -7.21 4.93 12.39
N LEU A 17 -5.89 4.81 12.23
CA LEU A 17 -5.22 4.73 10.95
C LEU A 17 -4.61 3.34 10.77
N ILE A 18 -4.76 2.84 9.56
CA ILE A 18 -4.16 1.62 9.08
C ILE A 18 -2.94 2.05 8.26
N GLN A 19 -1.75 1.80 8.79
CA GLN A 19 -0.50 2.02 8.09
C GLN A 19 -0.13 0.75 7.32
N ILE A 20 0.11 0.91 6.02
CA ILE A 20 0.44 -0.20 5.12
C ILE A 20 1.77 0.12 4.47
N THR A 21 2.76 -0.74 4.69
CA THR A 21 4.01 -0.74 3.93
C THR A 21 3.97 -1.91 2.95
N ALA A 22 4.01 -1.61 1.65
CA ALA A 22 3.87 -2.62 0.59
C ALA A 22 4.60 -2.17 -0.67
N GLU A 23 4.82 -3.09 -1.61
CA GLU A 23 5.44 -2.76 -2.90
C GLU A 23 4.38 -2.24 -3.87
N LEU A 24 4.55 -1.03 -4.38
CA LEU A 24 3.74 -0.50 -5.47
C LEU A 24 4.12 -1.23 -6.77
N VAL A 25 3.16 -1.98 -7.32
CA VAL A 25 3.35 -2.75 -8.56
C VAL A 25 2.65 -2.11 -9.75
N GLN A 26 1.64 -1.27 -9.51
CA GLN A 26 0.95 -0.50 -10.54
C GLN A 26 0.38 0.78 -9.93
N ALA A 27 0.46 1.89 -10.67
CA ALA A 27 -0.28 3.11 -10.43
C ALA A 27 -0.68 3.69 -11.78
N ASP A 28 -1.94 4.08 -11.92
CA ASP A 28 -2.44 4.77 -13.11
C ASP A 28 -2.60 6.28 -12.87
N GLU A 29 -2.99 7.00 -13.93
CA GLU A 29 -3.19 8.45 -13.89
C GLU A 29 -4.54 8.84 -13.28
N ASP A 30 -5.45 7.89 -13.13
CA ASP A 30 -6.79 8.08 -12.59
C ASP A 30 -6.84 7.92 -11.06
N GLY A 31 -5.68 7.68 -10.42
CA GLY A 31 -5.55 7.56 -8.98
C GLY A 31 -5.80 6.15 -8.45
N CYS A 32 -5.90 5.14 -9.32
CA CYS A 32 -5.97 3.74 -8.89
C CYS A 32 -4.55 3.14 -8.84
N ALA A 33 -4.29 2.38 -7.78
CA ALA A 33 -3.01 1.71 -7.62
C ALA A 33 -3.18 0.30 -7.02
N ALA A 34 -2.22 -0.56 -7.36
CA ALA A 34 -2.12 -1.91 -6.83
C ALA A 34 -0.81 -2.06 -6.05
N LEU A 35 -0.95 -2.61 -4.84
CA LEU A 35 0.16 -2.91 -3.94
C LEU A 35 0.28 -4.40 -3.76
N LYS A 36 1.51 -4.89 -3.73
CA LYS A 36 1.84 -6.27 -3.38
C LYS A 36 2.26 -6.35 -1.92
N LEU A 37 1.55 -7.18 -1.15
CA LEU A 37 1.85 -7.50 0.23
C LEU A 37 2.04 -9.02 0.37
N GLY A 38 3.29 -9.49 0.33
CA GLY A 38 3.57 -10.93 0.25
C GLY A 38 2.97 -11.52 -1.03
N ASP A 39 2.11 -12.52 -0.90
CA ASP A 39 1.38 -13.15 -2.00
C ASP A 39 -0.02 -12.54 -2.23
N SER A 40 -0.35 -11.45 -1.54
CA SER A 40 -1.61 -10.73 -1.67
C SER A 40 -1.46 -9.46 -2.51
N ILE A 41 -2.55 -9.06 -3.18
CA ILE A 41 -2.69 -7.76 -3.84
C ILE A 41 -3.70 -6.92 -3.07
N ILE A 42 -3.35 -5.67 -2.80
CA ILE A 42 -4.23 -4.65 -2.23
C ILE A 42 -4.50 -3.63 -3.34
N LEU A 43 -5.78 -3.38 -3.63
CA LEU A 43 -6.21 -2.33 -4.53
C LEU A 43 -6.55 -1.09 -3.72
N ILE A 44 -6.06 0.06 -4.14
CA ILE A 44 -6.31 1.35 -3.49
C ILE A 44 -6.76 2.39 -4.51
N GLU A 45 -7.64 3.26 -4.07
CA GLU A 45 -8.01 4.50 -4.74
C GLU A 45 -7.37 5.66 -3.98
N LEU A 46 -6.82 6.62 -4.71
CA LEU A 46 -6.12 7.78 -4.19
C LEU A 46 -6.81 9.05 -4.66
N ASP A 47 -6.79 10.08 -3.82
CA ASP A 47 -7.37 11.38 -4.15
C ASP A 47 -6.65 12.11 -5.30
N GLY A 48 -5.52 11.56 -5.78
CA GLY A 48 -4.75 12.11 -6.89
C GLY A 48 -3.63 11.18 -7.37
N PRO A 49 -2.96 11.56 -8.48
CA PRO A 49 -1.95 10.71 -9.10
C PRO A 49 -0.69 10.56 -8.23
N LEU A 50 -0.09 9.37 -8.26
CA LEU A 50 1.20 9.12 -7.64
C LEU A 50 2.34 9.54 -8.55
N SER A 51 3.27 10.33 -8.02
CA SER A 51 4.54 10.62 -8.69
C SER A 51 5.48 9.41 -8.72
N GLN A 52 5.32 8.48 -7.76
CA GLN A 52 6.06 7.22 -7.70
C GLN A 52 5.33 6.13 -8.48
N LYS A 53 6.02 5.48 -9.44
CA LYS A 53 5.44 4.42 -10.28
C LYS A 53 5.77 2.99 -9.83
N SER A 54 6.74 2.82 -8.93
CA SER A 54 7.16 1.50 -8.41
C SER A 54 7.91 1.62 -7.08
N GLY A 55 8.05 0.49 -6.38
CA GLY A 55 8.86 0.36 -5.16
C GLY A 55 8.04 0.41 -3.88
N PHE A 56 8.70 0.25 -2.73
CA PHE A 56 8.02 0.26 -1.44
C PHE A 56 7.44 1.63 -1.12
N VAL A 57 6.17 1.63 -0.74
CA VAL A 57 5.42 2.80 -0.27
C VAL A 57 4.91 2.56 1.13
N GLU A 58 4.73 3.64 1.86
CA GLU A 58 4.00 3.68 3.12
C GLU A 58 2.79 4.58 2.92
N LEU A 59 1.60 4.05 3.22
CA LEU A 59 0.34 4.79 3.14
C LEU A 59 -0.48 4.62 4.41
N SER A 60 -1.28 5.64 4.70
CA SER A 60 -2.24 5.65 5.79
C SER A 60 -3.65 5.62 5.23
N ALA A 61 -4.46 4.66 5.69
CA ALA A 61 -5.85 4.52 5.32
C ALA A 61 -6.75 4.54 6.56
N THR A 62 -7.97 5.05 6.44
CA THR A 62 -8.99 4.99 7.50
C THR A 62 -9.82 3.71 7.44
N ALA A 63 -9.84 3.04 6.29
CA ALA A 63 -10.51 1.76 6.06
C ALA A 63 -9.77 0.94 5.00
N ILE A 64 -9.84 -0.38 5.09
CA ILE A 64 -9.34 -1.32 4.09
C ILE A 64 -10.37 -2.43 3.86
N GLN A 65 -10.52 -2.87 2.63
CA GLN A 65 -11.23 -4.10 2.28
C GLN A 65 -10.22 -5.12 1.75
N ILE A 66 -10.17 -6.30 2.37
CA ILE A 66 -9.28 -7.40 1.97
C ILE A 66 -10.15 -8.55 1.48
N TYR A 67 -9.85 -9.05 0.28
CA TYR A 67 -10.55 -10.17 -0.34
C TYR A 67 -9.59 -11.36 -0.47
N PRO A 68 -9.61 -12.32 0.46
CA PRO A 68 -8.79 -13.52 0.35
C PRO A 68 -9.19 -14.32 -0.90
N THR A 69 -8.23 -14.59 -1.77
CA THR A 69 -8.46 -15.37 -3.01
C THR A 69 -8.14 -16.85 -2.86
N HIS A 70 -7.53 -17.25 -1.73
CA HIS A 70 -7.22 -18.63 -1.36
C HIS A 70 -7.58 -18.85 0.11
N ILE A 71 -8.62 -19.66 0.39
CA ILE A 71 -9.08 -20.07 1.73
C ILE A 71 -9.03 -21.59 1.82
#